data_AF-A0A9W8GRC6-F1
#
_entry.id   AF-A0A9W8GRC6-F1
#
_cell.length_a   1.000
_cell.length_b   1.000
_cell.length_c   1.000
_cell.angle_alpha   90.00
_cell.angle_beta   90.00
_cell.angle_gamma   90.00
#
_symmetry.space_group_name_H-M   'P 1'
#
loop_
_entity.id
_entity.type
_entity.pdbx_description
1 polymer ?
#
loop_
_entity_poly.entity_id
_entity_poly.type
_entity_poly.pdbx_seq_one_letter_code
_entity_poly.pdbx_strand_id
1 'polypeptide(L)'
;MADMEVDHVHGDSAAADAEMTDAGSIVAGGIIPRVGFTVHSSDDDAPPQTTDRAVPSVPPPTTEIPEHSAVFEGGNEAKPQCAFLRDHFFREGRLREADALAIIREATALLRAEPTLLTLDSPVTICGDVHGQYYDLMKLFEVGGDPASTQYLFLGDYVDRGYFSIECLLYLYALKVRHPHSLFMLRGNHECRHLTDYFTFKLECIHKYSEQVYEAAAESFCALPLGAV
;
A
#
# COMPACT_ATOMS: atom_id res chain seq x y z
N MET A 1 28.36 -51.07 24.32
CA MET A 1 27.41 -52.03 23.73
C MET A 1 26.76 -51.32 22.55
N ALA A 2 27.55 -51.22 21.47
CA ALA A 2 27.31 -51.77 20.13
C ALA A 2 26.55 -50.73 19.27
N ASP A 3 27.21 -49.84 18.52
CA ASP A 3 28.13 -49.99 17.37
C ASP A 3 27.58 -50.87 16.24
N MET A 4 27.39 -50.24 15.07
CA MET A 4 27.40 -50.89 13.76
C MET A 4 27.87 -49.87 12.69
N GLU A 5 29.17 -49.83 12.45
CA GLU A 5 29.80 -49.60 11.13
C GLU A 5 29.42 -50.80 10.21
N VAL A 6 29.48 -50.82 8.88
CA VAL A 6 30.48 -50.42 7.86
C VAL A 6 29.69 -50.45 6.50
N ASP A 7 30.04 -49.92 5.33
CA ASP A 7 31.32 -49.96 4.61
C ASP A 7 31.31 -49.05 3.37
N HIS A 8 32.50 -48.50 3.06
CA HIS A 8 32.85 -47.78 1.85
C HIS A 8 33.43 -48.76 0.81
N VAL A 9 33.09 -48.60 -0.48
CA VAL A 9 33.94 -49.08 -1.58
C VAL A 9 34.01 -48.03 -2.69
N HIS A 10 35.23 -47.55 -2.95
CA HIS A 10 35.64 -46.77 -4.11
C HIS A 10 35.73 -47.63 -5.37
N GLY A 11 35.36 -47.05 -6.51
CA GLY A 11 35.64 -47.57 -7.85
C GLY A 11 35.83 -46.40 -8.82
N ASP A 12 37.01 -46.34 -9.40
CA ASP A 12 37.62 -45.22 -10.11
C ASP A 12 37.36 -45.26 -11.64
N SER A 13 37.63 -44.11 -12.27
CA SER A 13 38.12 -43.91 -13.63
C SER A 13 37.20 -43.44 -14.77
N ALA A 14 37.76 -42.43 -15.44
CA ALA A 14 37.81 -42.16 -16.87
C ALA A 14 36.81 -41.15 -17.47
N ALA A 15 37.30 -39.91 -17.56
CA ALA A 15 36.96 -38.92 -18.57
C ALA A 15 37.37 -39.39 -19.98
N ALA A 16 36.58 -39.00 -20.99
CA ALA A 16 37.01 -38.96 -22.38
C ALA A 16 36.30 -37.81 -23.11
N ASP A 17 37.09 -36.80 -23.48
CA ASP A 17 36.80 -35.77 -24.48
C ASP A 17 36.72 -36.39 -25.89
N ALA A 18 35.81 -35.87 -26.73
CA ALA A 18 35.88 -35.78 -28.21
C ALA A 18 34.46 -35.44 -28.73
N GLU A 19 34.19 -34.63 -29.74
CA GLU A 19 34.96 -33.71 -30.60
C GLU A 19 33.87 -32.87 -31.31
N MET A 20 34.18 -31.61 -31.55
CA MET A 20 33.36 -30.70 -32.36
C MET A 20 33.60 -31.03 -33.84
N THR A 21 32.55 -31.39 -34.60
CA THR A 21 32.59 -31.30 -36.06
C THR A 21 31.32 -30.62 -36.58
N ASP A 22 31.55 -29.45 -37.19
CA ASP A 22 30.60 -28.70 -38.01
C ASP A 22 30.72 -29.19 -39.46
N ALA A 23 29.59 -29.50 -40.10
CA ALA A 23 29.29 -29.23 -41.51
C ALA A 23 28.01 -29.95 -41.96
N GLY A 24 27.05 -29.23 -42.56
CA GLY A 24 26.20 -29.81 -43.61
C GLY A 24 24.68 -29.55 -43.57
N SER A 25 24.27 -28.35 -44.00
CA SER A 25 23.21 -28.06 -44.98
C SER A 25 21.84 -28.80 -44.99
N ILE A 26 20.81 -28.04 -44.60
CA ILE A 26 19.49 -27.74 -45.24
C ILE A 26 18.62 -28.85 -45.92
N VAL A 27 17.35 -28.87 -45.42
CA VAL A 27 16.00 -29.18 -45.98
C VAL A 27 15.56 -30.61 -46.36
N ALA A 28 14.53 -31.10 -45.64
CA ALA A 28 13.31 -31.64 -46.23
C ALA A 28 12.10 -31.60 -45.26
N GLY A 29 11.08 -30.81 -45.61
CA GLY A 29 9.65 -31.17 -45.47
C GLY A 29 9.01 -31.22 -44.09
N GLY A 30 8.63 -30.06 -43.54
CA GLY A 30 7.63 -29.99 -42.46
C GLY A 30 7.24 -28.54 -42.14
N ILE A 31 6.05 -28.11 -42.54
CA ILE A 31 5.51 -26.79 -42.17
C ILE A 31 5.15 -26.86 -40.68
N ILE A 32 5.97 -26.27 -39.82
CA ILE A 32 5.59 -26.01 -38.42
C ILE A 32 4.64 -24.81 -38.45
N PRO A 33 3.35 -24.94 -38.12
CA PRO A 33 2.47 -23.78 -38.06
C PRO A 33 2.94 -22.90 -36.90
N ARG A 34 3.47 -21.72 -37.23
CA ARG A 34 3.66 -20.63 -36.26
C ARG A 34 2.27 -20.13 -35.87
N VAL A 35 1.69 -20.72 -34.83
CA VAL A 35 0.50 -20.15 -34.18
C VAL A 35 0.98 -18.91 -33.43
N GLY A 36 0.75 -17.74 -34.02
CA GLY A 36 0.93 -16.47 -33.33
C GLY A 36 -0.20 -16.28 -32.33
N PHE A 37 0.10 -16.36 -31.03
CA PHE A 37 -0.85 -16.10 -29.94
C PHE A 37 -1.30 -14.62 -29.84
N THR A 38 -0.96 -13.80 -30.83
CA THR A 38 -1.16 -12.34 -30.82
C THR A 38 -2.42 -11.89 -31.57
N VAL A 39 -3.21 -12.80 -32.13
CA VAL A 39 -4.38 -12.44 -32.94
C VAL A 39 -5.61 -13.17 -32.43
N HIS A 40 -6.43 -12.47 -31.65
CA HIS A 40 -7.83 -12.84 -31.43
C HIS A 40 -8.63 -12.34 -32.63
N SER A 41 -9.10 -13.24 -33.49
CA SER A 41 -10.10 -12.92 -34.51
C SER A 41 -11.49 -12.94 -33.88
N SER A 42 -12.07 -11.77 -33.64
CA SER A 42 -13.51 -11.61 -33.49
C SER A 42 -14.17 -11.55 -34.88
N ASP A 43 -15.40 -12.02 -34.99
CA ASP A 43 -16.19 -12.03 -36.25
C ASP A 43 -16.58 -10.64 -36.79
N ASP A 44 -16.05 -9.56 -36.19
CA ASP A 44 -16.20 -8.17 -36.65
C ASP A 44 -14.88 -7.70 -37.32
N ASP A 45 -15.00 -7.18 -38.54
CA ASP A 45 -13.94 -6.84 -39.52
C ASP A 45 -12.98 -5.68 -39.12
N ALA A 46 -12.71 -5.46 -37.83
CA ALA A 46 -11.65 -4.57 -37.38
C ALA A 46 -10.91 -5.14 -36.16
N PRO A 47 -9.57 -5.33 -36.20
CA PRO A 47 -8.83 -5.66 -34.99
C PRO A 47 -9.03 -4.54 -33.96
N PRO A 48 -9.31 -4.84 -32.68
CA PRO A 48 -9.51 -3.81 -31.68
C PRO A 48 -8.27 -2.92 -31.62
N GLN A 49 -8.49 -1.61 -31.75
CA GLN A 49 -7.45 -0.61 -31.71
C GLN A 49 -6.80 -0.63 -30.32
N THR A 50 -5.58 -1.17 -30.24
CA THR A 50 -4.89 -1.42 -28.96
C THR A 50 -4.43 -0.16 -28.23
N THR A 51 -4.59 1.02 -28.84
CA THR A 51 -4.33 2.33 -28.21
C THR A 51 -5.52 2.86 -27.43
N ASP A 52 -6.72 2.39 -27.73
CA ASP A 52 -7.95 2.98 -27.22
C ASP A 52 -8.45 2.15 -26.03
N ARG A 53 -8.87 2.83 -24.98
CA ARG A 53 -9.29 2.18 -23.74
C ARG A 53 -10.60 1.42 -23.98
N ALA A 54 -10.54 0.09 -23.89
CA ALA A 54 -11.69 -0.79 -24.13
C ALA A 54 -12.92 -0.50 -23.25
N VAL A 55 -12.72 0.02 -22.03
CA VAL A 55 -13.81 0.37 -21.10
C VAL A 55 -13.69 1.84 -20.68
N PRO A 56 -14.23 2.79 -21.46
CA PRO A 56 -14.11 4.21 -21.16
C PRO A 56 -14.96 4.65 -19.95
N SER A 57 -15.97 3.87 -19.55
CA SER A 57 -16.89 4.18 -18.45
C SER A 57 -16.27 4.11 -17.06
N VAL A 58 -15.22 3.28 -16.88
CA VAL A 58 -14.47 3.22 -15.62
C VAL A 58 -13.60 4.46 -15.56
N PRO A 59 -13.59 5.30 -14.52
CA PRO A 59 -12.65 6.43 -14.47
C PRO A 59 -11.19 5.93 -14.46
N PRO A 60 -10.25 6.58 -15.19
CA PRO A 60 -8.84 6.26 -15.03
C PRO A 60 -8.29 6.79 -13.69
N PRO A 61 -7.31 6.11 -13.09
CA PRO A 61 -6.62 6.62 -11.90
C PRO A 61 -5.85 7.91 -12.23
N THR A 62 -5.63 8.74 -11.22
CA THR A 62 -4.80 9.94 -11.39
C THR A 62 -3.32 9.54 -11.51
N THR A 63 -2.70 9.84 -12.66
CA THR A 63 -1.27 9.59 -12.89
C THR A 63 -0.37 10.73 -12.42
N GLU A 64 -0.95 11.92 -12.19
CA GLU A 64 -0.21 13.11 -11.80
C GLU A 64 0.11 13.09 -10.30
N ILE A 65 1.38 13.30 -9.97
CA ILE A 65 1.83 13.49 -8.59
C ILE A 65 1.69 14.99 -8.25
N PRO A 66 0.93 15.36 -7.21
CA PRO A 66 0.65 16.75 -6.91
C PRO A 66 1.89 17.53 -6.47
N GLU A 67 1.84 18.85 -6.65
CA GLU A 67 2.80 19.77 -6.07
C GLU A 67 2.61 19.88 -4.55
N HIS A 68 3.70 20.21 -3.83
CA HIS A 68 3.68 20.36 -2.38
C HIS A 68 2.61 21.37 -1.91
N SER A 69 2.42 22.46 -2.67
CA SER A 69 1.42 23.50 -2.39
C SER A 69 -0.03 23.07 -2.62
N ALA A 70 -0.28 21.94 -3.30
CA ALA A 70 -1.61 21.35 -3.40
C ALA A 70 -1.89 20.43 -2.20
N VAL A 71 -0.84 19.83 -1.62
CA VAL A 71 -0.95 18.94 -0.46
C VAL A 71 -1.01 19.73 0.84
N PHE A 72 -0.25 20.82 0.95
CA PHE A 72 -0.15 21.63 2.16
C PHE A 72 -0.53 23.09 1.90
N GLU A 73 -1.18 23.72 2.88
CA GLU A 73 -1.50 25.15 2.89
C GLU A 73 -0.85 25.84 4.10
N GLY A 74 -0.55 27.14 3.97
CA GLY A 74 0.12 27.90 5.03
C GLY A 74 1.64 27.73 4.98
N GLY A 75 2.39 28.84 5.07
CA GLY A 75 3.84 28.84 4.89
C GLY A 75 4.60 28.06 5.96
N ASN A 76 4.88 28.68 7.11
CA ASN A 76 5.72 28.09 8.15
C ASN A 76 5.00 27.04 9.03
N GLU A 77 3.66 27.06 9.08
CA GLU A 77 2.82 26.06 9.75
C GLU A 77 1.95 25.36 8.69
N ALA A 78 2.62 24.64 7.81
CA ALA A 78 1.99 23.97 6.69
C ALA A 78 0.98 22.92 7.19
N LYS A 79 -0.31 23.09 6.87
CA LYS A 79 -1.37 22.16 7.24
C LYS A 79 -1.82 21.35 6.03
N PRO A 80 -2.05 20.03 6.17
CA PRO A 80 -2.55 19.20 5.09
C PRO A 80 -3.92 19.66 4.57
N GLN A 81 -4.07 19.76 3.25
CA GLN A 81 -5.32 20.07 2.56
C GLN A 81 -6.20 18.81 2.47
N CYS A 82 -6.94 18.51 3.55
CA CYS A 82 -7.73 17.28 3.68
C CYS A 82 -8.75 17.09 2.55
N ALA A 83 -9.41 18.14 2.06
CA ALA A 83 -10.34 18.03 0.94
C ALA A 83 -9.63 17.60 -0.37
N PHE A 84 -8.48 18.18 -0.66
CA PHE A 84 -7.66 17.79 -1.81
C PHE A 84 -7.17 16.34 -1.68
N LEU A 85 -6.60 15.98 -0.52
CA LEU A 85 -6.12 14.63 -0.25
C LEU A 85 -7.24 13.59 -0.42
N ARG A 86 -8.45 13.90 0.09
CA ARG A 86 -9.63 13.06 -0.07
C ARG A 86 -9.90 12.71 -1.52
N ASP A 87 -10.03 13.74 -2.36
CA ASP A 87 -10.42 13.58 -3.76
C ASP A 87 -9.28 12.95 -4.58
N HIS A 88 -8.03 13.25 -4.22
CA HIS A 88 -6.84 12.67 -4.86
C HIS A 88 -6.71 11.17 -4.60
N PHE A 89 -6.82 10.75 -3.33
CA PHE A 89 -6.77 9.33 -2.96
C PHE A 89 -7.99 8.54 -3.45
N PHE A 90 -9.17 9.17 -3.52
CA PHE A 90 -10.37 8.53 -4.09
C PHE A 90 -10.17 8.15 -5.56
N ARG A 91 -9.35 8.91 -6.28
CA ARG A 91 -8.92 8.65 -7.67
C ARG A 91 -7.61 7.85 -7.75
N GLU A 92 -7.25 7.14 -6.68
CA GLU A 92 -6.05 6.30 -6.59
C GLU A 92 -4.74 7.07 -6.85
N GLY A 93 -4.76 8.39 -6.61
CA GLY A 93 -3.61 9.26 -6.77
C GLY A 93 -2.57 9.03 -5.67
N ARG A 94 -1.29 9.20 -6.02
CA ARG A 94 -0.17 9.09 -5.08
C ARG A 94 0.42 10.46 -4.77
N LEU A 95 1.02 10.60 -3.59
CA LEU A 95 1.74 11.82 -3.20
C LEU A 95 3.23 11.68 -3.56
N ARG A 96 3.95 12.81 -3.48
CA ARG A 96 5.41 12.75 -3.40
C ARG A 96 5.79 12.04 -2.10
N GLU A 97 6.84 11.24 -2.16
CA GLU A 97 7.34 10.53 -0.99
C GLU A 97 7.69 11.49 0.16
N ALA A 98 8.29 12.64 -0.16
CA ALA A 98 8.59 13.68 0.82
C ALA A 98 7.33 14.21 1.54
N ASP A 99 6.22 14.37 0.83
CA ASP A 99 4.96 14.87 1.38
C ASP A 99 4.27 13.81 2.24
N ALA A 100 4.27 12.54 1.80
CA ALA A 100 3.78 11.42 2.60
C ALA A 100 4.57 11.27 3.91
N LEU A 101 5.90 11.35 3.84
CA LEU A 101 6.77 11.33 5.02
C LEU A 101 6.53 12.52 5.95
N ALA A 102 6.27 13.71 5.40
CA ALA A 102 5.96 14.90 6.20
C ALA A 102 4.66 14.69 7.02
N ILE A 103 3.58 14.23 6.37
CA ILE A 103 2.32 13.91 7.06
C ILE A 103 2.55 12.89 8.18
N ILE A 104 3.27 11.80 7.89
CA ILE A 104 3.55 10.75 8.89
C ILE A 104 4.34 11.31 10.08
N ARG A 105 5.38 12.11 9.84
CA ARG A 105 6.23 12.67 10.90
C ARG A 105 5.49 13.68 11.76
N GLU A 106 4.69 14.55 11.16
CA GLU A 106 3.89 15.53 11.89
C GLU A 106 2.84 14.85 12.78
N ALA A 107 2.10 13.89 12.23
CA ALA A 107 1.15 13.09 13.01
C ALA A 107 1.85 12.32 14.13
N THR A 108 3.02 11.72 13.86
CA THR A 108 3.83 11.02 14.87
C THR A 108 4.22 11.93 16.02
N ALA A 109 4.63 13.18 15.72
CA ALA A 109 4.99 14.15 16.76
C ALA A 109 3.80 14.49 17.66
N LEU A 110 2.61 14.66 17.07
CA LEU A 110 1.37 14.90 17.82
C LEU A 110 1.00 13.69 18.68
N LEU A 111 0.92 12.50 18.10
CA LEU A 111 0.57 11.26 18.82
C LEU A 111 1.53 10.97 19.97
N ARG A 112 2.84 11.20 19.78
CA ARG A 112 3.85 11.02 20.82
C ARG A 112 3.70 11.98 22.00
N ALA A 113 3.10 13.14 21.78
CA ALA A 113 2.81 14.11 22.83
C ALA A 113 1.53 13.75 23.62
N GLU A 114 0.71 12.83 23.11
CA GLU A 114 -0.51 12.38 23.78
C GLU A 114 -0.21 11.32 24.86
N PRO A 115 -1.00 11.27 25.94
CA PRO A 115 -0.87 10.21 26.93
C PRO A 115 -1.32 8.86 26.36
N THR A 116 -0.78 7.76 26.89
CA THR A 116 -1.19 6.40 26.51
C THR A 116 -2.69 6.14 26.75
N LEU A 117 -3.27 6.79 27.77
CA LEU A 117 -4.69 6.76 28.07
C LEU A 117 -5.29 8.15 27.83
N LEU A 118 -6.06 8.29 26.75
CA LEU A 118 -6.75 9.52 26.40
C LEU A 118 -7.94 9.77 27.34
N THR A 119 -8.33 11.04 27.49
CA THR A 119 -9.55 11.43 28.21
C THR A 119 -10.40 12.27 27.28
N LEU A 120 -11.63 11.84 27.02
CA LEU A 120 -12.49 12.41 25.99
C LEU A 120 -13.86 12.78 26.55
N ASP A 121 -14.32 13.99 26.21
CA ASP A 121 -15.67 14.44 26.55
C ASP A 121 -16.65 14.12 25.43
N SER A 122 -17.86 13.68 25.79
CA SER A 122 -18.96 13.53 24.84
C SER A 122 -19.42 14.88 24.28
N PRO A 123 -19.95 14.94 23.04
CA PRO A 123 -20.25 13.83 22.13
C PRO A 123 -19.04 13.36 21.31
N VAL A 124 -18.95 12.05 21.05
CA VAL A 124 -17.88 11.44 20.23
C VAL A 124 -18.44 10.36 19.30
N THR A 125 -17.96 10.34 18.06
CA THR A 125 -18.20 9.27 17.09
C THR A 125 -17.08 8.24 17.20
N ILE A 126 -17.41 7.03 17.64
CA ILE A 126 -16.44 5.94 17.85
C ILE A 126 -16.44 5.02 16.62
N CYS A 127 -15.25 4.78 16.08
CA CYS A 127 -15.03 4.03 14.84
C CYS A 127 -14.15 2.81 15.12
N GLY A 128 -14.62 1.63 14.71
CA GLY A 128 -13.84 0.38 14.77
C GLY A 128 -12.85 0.24 13.60
N ASP A 129 -12.56 -1.01 13.26
CA ASP A 129 -11.58 -1.40 12.25
C ASP A 129 -11.86 -0.75 10.87
N VAL A 130 -10.79 -0.33 10.20
CA VAL A 130 -10.85 0.25 8.84
C VAL A 130 -10.23 -0.68 7.80
N HIS A 131 -9.15 -1.38 8.14
CA HIS A 131 -8.49 -2.40 7.31
C HIS A 131 -8.27 -2.00 5.84
N GLY A 132 -7.73 -0.81 5.62
CA GLY A 132 -7.40 -0.32 4.27
C GLY A 132 -8.60 -0.17 3.33
N GLN A 133 -9.82 -0.05 3.87
CA GLN A 133 -11.05 0.18 3.10
C GLN A 133 -11.31 1.68 2.90
N TYR A 134 -10.47 2.35 2.10
CA TYR A 134 -10.50 3.80 1.95
C TYR A 134 -11.85 4.37 1.49
N TYR A 135 -12.52 3.70 0.55
CA TYR A 135 -13.84 4.12 0.06
C TYR A 135 -14.91 4.06 1.15
N ASP A 136 -14.86 3.03 2.01
CA ASP A 136 -15.77 2.88 3.14
C ASP A 136 -15.45 3.89 4.25
N LEU A 137 -14.17 4.23 4.44
CA LEU A 137 -13.76 5.31 5.33
C LEU A 137 -14.35 6.66 4.91
N MET A 138 -14.43 6.96 3.60
CA MET A 138 -15.11 8.17 3.13
C MET A 138 -16.59 8.14 3.50
N LYS A 139 -17.23 6.97 3.34
CA LYS A 139 -18.63 6.81 3.72
C LYS A 139 -18.85 6.96 5.22
N LEU A 140 -17.91 6.49 6.03
CA LEU A 140 -17.92 6.66 7.48
C LEU A 140 -17.95 8.13 7.85
N PHE A 141 -17.15 9.00 7.23
CA PHE A 141 -17.18 10.44 7.50
C PHE A 141 -18.48 11.11 7.01
N GLU A 142 -19.06 10.65 5.90
CA GLU A 142 -20.38 11.16 5.45
C GLU A 142 -21.50 10.87 6.46
N VAL A 143 -21.45 9.71 7.12
CA VAL A 143 -22.48 9.28 8.08
C VAL A 143 -22.20 9.79 9.50
N GLY A 144 -20.93 9.75 9.91
CA GLY A 144 -20.48 10.11 11.25
C GLY A 144 -20.41 11.62 11.51
N GLY A 145 -20.39 12.44 10.45
CA GLY A 145 -20.32 13.89 10.52
C GLY A 145 -18.95 14.45 10.10
N ASP A 146 -18.92 15.74 9.71
CA ASP A 146 -17.69 16.40 9.28
C ASP A 146 -16.66 16.48 10.44
N PRO A 147 -15.43 15.95 10.27
CA PRO A 147 -14.36 16.04 11.27
C PRO A 147 -14.02 17.46 11.75
N ALA A 148 -14.34 18.49 10.98
CA ALA A 148 -14.17 19.88 11.40
C ALA A 148 -15.14 20.31 12.51
N SER A 149 -16.24 19.59 12.69
CA SER A 149 -17.30 19.89 13.66
C SER A 149 -17.66 18.72 14.59
N THR A 150 -17.07 17.55 14.36
CA THR A 150 -17.40 16.30 15.05
C THR A 150 -16.15 15.73 15.71
N GLN A 151 -16.27 15.30 16.96
CA GLN A 151 -15.19 14.59 17.65
C GLN A 151 -15.18 13.11 17.23
N TYR A 152 -14.01 12.58 16.90
CA TYR A 152 -13.81 11.20 16.46
C TYR A 152 -12.83 10.46 17.35
N LEU A 153 -13.14 9.20 17.65
CA LEU A 153 -12.23 8.23 18.24
C LEU A 153 -12.16 7.00 17.35
N PHE A 154 -10.99 6.72 16.78
CA PHE A 154 -10.72 5.47 16.08
C PHE A 154 -10.03 4.45 16.99
N LEU A 155 -10.47 3.20 16.93
CA LEU A 155 -10.03 2.14 17.82
C LEU A 155 -8.81 1.33 17.32
N GLY A 156 -8.27 1.66 16.14
CA GLY A 156 -7.12 0.97 15.55
C GLY A 156 -7.48 0.20 14.27
N ASP A 157 -6.57 -0.69 13.87
CA ASP A 157 -6.69 -1.56 12.70
C ASP A 157 -7.00 -0.78 11.41
N TYR A 158 -6.12 0.18 11.12
CA TYR A 158 -6.19 1.07 9.95
C TYR A 158 -5.72 0.37 8.67
N VAL A 159 -4.78 -0.57 8.83
CA VAL A 159 -4.01 -1.18 7.74
C VAL A 159 -4.28 -2.68 7.61
N ASP A 160 -3.70 -3.27 6.57
CA ASP A 160 -3.83 -4.67 6.14
C ASP A 160 -5.24 -5.06 5.65
N ARG A 161 -5.31 -6.23 5.01
CA ARG A 161 -6.51 -6.84 4.36
C ARG A 161 -6.98 -6.09 3.12
N GLY A 162 -7.24 -4.79 3.25
CA GLY A 162 -7.51 -3.89 2.12
C GLY A 162 -6.22 -3.51 1.39
N TYR A 163 -6.40 -2.99 0.17
CA TYR A 163 -5.30 -2.52 -0.69
C TYR A 163 -5.18 -0.99 -0.74
N PHE A 164 -5.89 -0.27 0.14
CA PHE A 164 -5.81 1.18 0.28
C PHE A 164 -5.42 1.59 1.71
N SER A 165 -4.55 0.79 2.34
CA SER A 165 -4.10 1.00 3.71
C SER A 165 -3.29 2.28 3.85
N ILE A 166 -2.41 2.59 2.88
CA ILE A 166 -1.57 3.80 2.96
C ILE A 166 -2.41 5.06 2.76
N GLU A 167 -3.45 5.02 1.91
CA GLU A 167 -4.40 6.12 1.75
C GLU A 167 -5.22 6.34 3.01
N CYS A 168 -5.69 5.27 3.67
CA CYS A 168 -6.36 5.36 4.97
C CYS A 168 -5.46 6.02 6.00
N LEU A 169 -4.23 5.54 6.13
CA LEU A 169 -3.28 6.04 7.11
C LEU A 169 -2.92 7.51 6.87
N LEU A 170 -2.53 7.87 5.63
CA LEU A 170 -2.17 9.24 5.27
C LEU A 170 -3.34 10.21 5.45
N TYR A 171 -4.56 9.79 5.11
CA TYR A 171 -5.74 10.63 5.27
C TYR A 171 -6.11 10.84 6.74
N LEU A 172 -6.12 9.78 7.56
CA LEU A 172 -6.36 9.89 9.00
C LEU A 172 -5.29 10.73 9.70
N TYR A 173 -4.02 10.57 9.32
CA TYR A 173 -2.93 11.40 9.82
C TYR A 173 -3.05 12.86 9.40
N ALA A 174 -3.43 13.13 8.15
CA ALA A 174 -3.71 14.48 7.70
C ALA A 174 -4.84 15.14 8.52
N LEU A 175 -5.91 14.39 8.81
CA LEU A 175 -6.97 14.86 9.69
C LEU A 175 -6.49 15.04 11.13
N LYS A 176 -5.64 14.15 11.66
CA LYS A 176 -5.04 14.28 12.99
C LYS A 176 -4.22 15.57 13.12
N VAL A 177 -3.42 15.89 12.11
CA VAL A 177 -2.63 17.13 12.04
C VAL A 177 -3.55 18.36 11.97
N ARG A 178 -4.64 18.27 11.20
CA ARG A 178 -5.62 19.36 11.06
C ARG A 178 -6.46 19.57 12.33
N HIS A 179 -6.81 18.48 13.00
CA HIS A 179 -7.78 18.42 14.10
C HIS A 179 -7.23 17.70 15.34
N PRO A 180 -6.08 18.13 15.91
CA PRO A 180 -5.39 17.41 16.97
C PRO A 180 -6.20 17.27 18.26
N HIS A 181 -7.18 18.16 18.48
CA HIS A 181 -8.02 18.20 19.69
C HIS A 181 -9.42 17.61 19.50
N SER A 182 -9.76 17.14 18.29
CA SER A 182 -11.06 16.53 18.01
C SER A 182 -10.99 15.21 17.25
N LEU A 183 -9.84 14.82 16.69
CA LEU A 183 -9.63 13.50 16.11
C LEU A 183 -8.58 12.73 16.90
N PHE A 184 -8.99 11.58 17.42
CA PHE A 184 -8.20 10.70 18.26
C PHE A 184 -8.06 9.33 17.62
N MET A 185 -6.89 8.74 17.78
CA MET A 185 -6.51 7.47 17.15
C MET A 185 -5.86 6.57 18.18
N LEU A 186 -6.38 5.37 18.34
CA LEU A 186 -5.77 4.33 19.17
C LEU A 186 -4.98 3.34 18.32
N ARG A 187 -4.16 2.55 18.99
CA ARG A 187 -3.40 1.45 18.39
C ARG A 187 -4.24 0.17 18.37
N GLY A 188 -4.42 -0.42 17.20
CA GLY A 188 -4.91 -1.79 17.02
C GLY A 188 -3.76 -2.80 16.96
N ASN A 189 -4.09 -4.07 16.77
CA ASN A 189 -3.06 -5.12 16.67
C ASN A 189 -2.35 -5.09 15.31
N HIS A 190 -3.00 -4.58 14.26
CA HIS A 190 -2.38 -4.46 12.93
C HIS A 190 -1.36 -3.33 12.82
N GLU A 191 -1.35 -2.37 13.75
CA GLU A 191 -0.32 -1.32 13.81
C GLU A 191 0.99 -1.84 14.45
N CYS A 192 1.55 -2.92 13.88
CA CYS A 192 2.84 -3.48 14.28
C CYS A 192 3.58 -4.15 13.12
N ARG A 193 4.91 -4.11 13.18
CA ARG A 193 5.80 -4.70 12.16
C ARG A 193 5.51 -6.16 11.86
N HIS A 194 5.12 -6.93 12.87
CA HIS A 194 4.89 -8.36 12.73
C HIS A 194 3.72 -8.66 11.79
N LEU A 195 2.57 -8.00 11.99
CA LEU A 195 1.40 -8.22 11.13
C LEU A 195 1.57 -7.55 9.78
N THR A 196 2.11 -6.34 9.72
CA THR A 196 2.26 -5.61 8.46
C THR A 196 3.29 -6.21 7.50
N ASP A 197 4.29 -6.92 8.01
CA ASP A 197 5.26 -7.69 7.21
C ASP A 197 4.68 -9.04 6.75
N TYR A 198 3.82 -9.66 7.57
CA TYR A 198 3.14 -10.91 7.23
C TYR A 198 1.99 -10.73 6.23
N PHE A 199 1.22 -9.65 6.37
CA PHE A 199 0.11 -9.30 5.51
C PHE A 199 0.55 -8.36 4.38
N THR A 200 -0.24 -7.33 4.07
CA THR A 200 -0.15 -6.60 2.80
C THR A 200 0.44 -5.22 2.95
N PHE A 201 0.44 -4.61 4.14
CA PHE A 201 0.79 -3.20 4.29
C PHE A 201 2.25 -2.89 3.91
N LYS A 202 3.21 -3.72 4.29
CA LYS A 202 4.61 -3.50 3.89
C LYS A 202 4.78 -3.56 2.37
N LEU A 203 4.18 -4.57 1.74
CA LEU A 203 4.21 -4.72 0.28
C LEU A 203 3.52 -3.54 -0.41
N GLU A 204 2.39 -3.09 0.11
CA GLU A 204 1.64 -1.93 -0.38
C GLU A 204 2.50 -0.66 -0.35
N CYS A 205 3.17 -0.39 0.77
CA CYS A 205 4.09 0.75 0.91
C CYS A 205 5.24 0.69 -0.09
N ILE A 206 5.90 -0.47 -0.25
CA ILE A 206 6.99 -0.65 -1.21
C ILE A 206 6.50 -0.48 -2.66
N HIS A 207 5.29 -0.95 -2.97
CA HIS A 207 4.72 -0.86 -4.31
C HIS A 207 4.30 0.58 -4.68
N LYS A 208 3.63 1.28 -3.76
CA LYS A 208 3.10 2.64 -4.02
C LYS A 208 4.12 3.74 -3.75
N TYR A 209 5.03 3.52 -2.81
CA TYR A 209 6.02 4.48 -2.32
C TYR A 209 7.40 3.80 -2.18
N SER A 210 7.84 3.51 -0.96
CA SER A 210 9.15 2.97 -0.64
C SER A 210 9.15 2.24 0.71
N GLU A 211 10.24 1.50 0.98
CA GLU A 211 10.49 0.95 2.32
C GLU A 211 10.68 2.05 3.37
N GLN A 212 11.17 3.24 3.00
CA GLN A 212 11.33 4.37 3.92
C GLN A 212 9.98 4.85 4.46
N VAL A 213 8.94 4.89 3.62
CA VAL A 213 7.57 5.22 4.04
C VAL A 213 7.02 4.17 4.99
N TYR A 214 7.26 2.89 4.71
CA TYR A 214 6.87 1.81 5.61
C TYR A 214 7.55 1.93 6.98
N GLU A 215 8.87 2.18 7.01
CA GLU A 215 9.62 2.32 8.25
C GLU A 215 9.14 3.51 9.08
N ALA A 216 8.83 4.65 8.43
CA ALA A 216 8.25 5.80 9.10
C ALA A 216 6.84 5.50 9.65
N ALA A 217 6.00 4.78 8.91
CA ALA A 217 4.69 4.35 9.38
C ALA A 217 4.82 3.40 10.58
N ALA A 218 5.71 2.41 10.50
CA ALA A 218 5.96 1.46 11.59
C ALA A 218 6.50 2.15 12.86
N GLU A 219 7.31 3.20 12.73
CA GLU A 219 7.69 4.04 13.86
C GLU A 219 6.50 4.81 14.43
N SER A 220 5.67 5.39 13.56
CA SER A 220 4.48 6.17 13.97
C SER A 220 3.48 5.32 14.77
N PHE A 221 3.34 4.03 14.44
CA PHE A 221 2.48 3.11 15.16
C PHE A 221 2.87 2.91 16.62
N CYS A 222 4.16 3.06 16.95
CA CYS A 222 4.63 2.99 18.33
C CYS A 222 4.26 4.24 19.15
N ALA A 223 3.82 5.33 18.50
CA ALA A 223 3.37 6.55 19.15
C ALA A 223 1.85 6.59 19.40
N LEU A 224 1.08 5.64 18.86
CA LEU A 224 -0.37 5.60 19.04
C LEU A 224 -0.74 5.28 20.52
N PRO A 225 -1.66 6.06 21.13
CA PRO A 225 -2.28 5.72 22.41
C PRO A 225 -2.94 4.34 22.43
N LEU A 226 -3.11 3.76 23.62
CA LEU A 226 -3.62 2.39 23.79
C LEU A 226 -5.05 2.32 24.33
N GLY A 227 -5.61 3.43 24.83
CA GLY A 227 -6.97 3.48 25.35
C GLY A 227 -7.50 4.89 25.48
N ALA A 228 -8.81 5.00 25.74
CA ALA A 228 -9.50 6.24 26.04
C ALA A 228 -10.54 6.00 27.16
N VAL A 229 -10.79 7.03 27.98
CA VAL A 229 -11.83 7.07 29.03
C VAL A 229 -12.76 8.25 28.87
#